data_AF-A0AAV5CJI7-F1
#
_entry.id   AF-A0AAV5CJI7-F1
#
_cell.length_a   1.000
_cell.length_b   1.000
_cell.length_c   1.000
_cell.angle_alpha   90.00
_cell.angle_beta   90.00
_cell.angle_gamma   90.00
#
_symmetry.space_group_name_H-M   'P 1'
#
loop_
_entity.id
_entity.type
_entity.pdbx_description
1 polymer ?
#
loop_
_entity_poly.entity_id
_entity_poly.type
_entity_poly.pdbx_seq_one_letter_code
_entity_poly.pdbx_strand_id
1 'polypeptide(L)' 'MDKNIISIRPIFEETYGKESTTKWIAYWRTFFISVAELFRYNNGDEWMVAHYLFRKK' A
#
# COMPACT_ATOMS: atom_id res chain seq x y z
N MET A 1 -1.72 -9.23 -0.02
CA MET A 1 -2.89 -9.02 0.84
C MET A 1 -4.02 -9.97 0.50
N ASP A 2 -4.51 -9.97 -0.75
CA ASP A 2 -5.68 -10.79 -1.16
C ASP A 2 -5.59 -12.29 -0.82
N LYS A 3 -4.44 -12.94 -1.04
CA LYS A 3 -4.24 -14.36 -0.69
C LYS A 3 -4.45 -14.70 0.80
N ASN A 4 -4.23 -13.74 1.69
CA ASN A 4 -4.28 -13.94 3.14
C ASN A 4 -5.50 -13.25 3.78
N ILE A 5 -6.53 -12.91 3.00
CA ILE A 5 -7.64 -12.06 3.46
C ILE A 5 -8.34 -12.59 4.72
N ILE A 6 -8.40 -13.92 4.86
CA ILE A 6 -8.98 -14.61 6.03
C ILE A 6 -8.20 -14.24 7.31
N SER A 7 -6.87 -14.26 7.25
CA SER A 7 -6.01 -13.94 8.40
C SER A 7 -5.93 -12.44 8.69
N ILE A 8 -6.08 -11.60 7.65
CA ILE A 8 -5.93 -10.14 7.78
C ILE A 8 -7.21 -9.49 8.33
N ARG A 9 -8.38 -10.04 8.00
CA ARG A 9 -9.67 -9.47 8.42
C ARG A 9 -9.78 -9.28 9.94
N PRO A 10 -9.42 -10.25 10.82
CA PRO A 10 -9.44 -10.05 12.26
C PRO A 10 -8.56 -8.90 12.73
N ILE A 11 -7.37 -8.74 12.13
CA ILE A 11 -6.43 -7.65 12.45
C ILE A 11 -7.08 -6.28 12.15
N PHE A 12 -7.80 -6.20 11.03
CA PHE A 12 -8.50 -4.97 10.64
C PHE A 12 -9.74 -4.70 11.51
N GLU A 13 -10.46 -5.75 11.91
CA GLU A 13 -11.59 -5.63 12.85
C GLU A 13 -11.13 -5.11 14.21
N GLU A 14 -9.99 -5.61 14.72
CA GLU A 14 -9.39 -5.17 15.97
C GLU A 14 -8.86 -3.74 15.88
N THR A 15 -8.21 -3.37 14.78
CA THR A 15 -7.55 -2.06 14.63
C THR A 15 -8.54 -0.94 14.30
N TYR A 16 -9.52 -1.20 13.44
CA TYR A 16 -10.39 -0.17 12.86
C TYR A 16 -11.87 -0.34 13.21
N GLY A 17 -12.23 -1.41 13.92
CA GLY A 17 -13.62 -1.77 14.21
C GLY A 17 -14.27 -2.57 13.09
N LYS A 18 -15.21 -3.44 13.49
CA LYS A 18 -15.94 -4.36 12.59
C LYS A 18 -16.66 -3.62 11.46
N GLU A 19 -17.29 -2.49 11.76
CA GLU A 19 -18.05 -1.71 10.78
C GLU A 19 -17.16 -1.09 9.69
N SER A 20 -15.90 -0.78 10.01
CA SER A 20 -14.97 -0.13 9.07
C SER A 20 -14.03 -1.11 8.36
N THR A 21 -14.05 -2.40 8.71
CA THR A 21 -13.09 -3.39 8.21
C THR A 21 -13.09 -3.50 6.69
N THR A 22 -14.27 -3.58 6.08
CA THR A 22 -14.40 -3.68 4.62
C THR A 22 -13.87 -2.42 3.93
N LYS A 23 -14.12 -1.23 4.50
CA LYS A 23 -13.62 0.05 3.98
C LYS A 23 -12.10 0.09 3.98
N TRP A 24 -11.46 -0.30 5.08
CA TRP A 24 -10.00 -0.29 5.18
C TRP A 24 -9.33 -1.34 4.30
N ILE A 25 -9.92 -2.53 4.16
CA ILE A 25 -9.44 -3.52 3.18
C ILE A 25 -9.48 -2.91 1.78
N ALA A 26 -10.59 -2.27 1.40
CA ALA A 26 -10.70 -1.62 0.09
C ALA A 26 -9.63 -0.54 -0.11
N TYR A 27 -9.40 0.31 0.90
CA TYR A 27 -8.39 1.37 0.82
C TYR A 27 -6.98 0.84 0.61
N TRP A 28 -6.57 -0.20 1.34
CA TRP A 28 -5.26 -0.82 1.14
C TRP A 28 -5.14 -1.50 -0.22
N ARG A 29 -6.21 -2.15 -0.71
CA ARG A 29 -6.20 -2.75 -2.06
C ARG A 29 -6.04 -1.68 -3.13
N THR A 30 -6.83 -0.61 -3.05
CA THR A 30 -6.74 0.53 -3.97
C THR A 30 -5.35 1.15 -3.91
N PHE A 31 -4.78 1.36 -2.72
CA PHE A 31 -3.42 1.87 -2.57
C PHE A 31 -2.39 1.00 -3.30
N PHE A 32 -2.40 -0.32 -3.10
CA PHE A 32 -1.46 -1.21 -3.80
C PHE A 32 -1.62 -1.17 -5.31
N ILE A 33 -2.87 -1.12 -5.82
CA ILE A 33 -3.15 -0.99 -7.26
C ILE A 33 -2.62 0.35 -7.78
N SER A 34 -2.94 1.46 -7.11
CA SER A 34 -2.50 2.79 -7.51
C SER A 34 -0.98 2.93 -7.52
N VAL A 35 -0.28 2.39 -6.52
CA VAL A 35 1.19 2.39 -6.48
C VAL A 35 1.77 1.53 -7.60
N ALA A 36 1.21 0.35 -7.87
CA ALA A 36 1.67 -0.50 -8.96
C ALA A 36 1.55 0.18 -10.33
N GLU A 37 0.44 0.88 -10.60
CA GLU A 37 0.26 1.64 -11.83
C GLU A 37 1.18 2.87 -11.90
N LEU A 38 1.28 3.64 -10.81
CA LEU A 38 2.10 4.84 -10.74
C LEU A 38 3.58 4.53 -11.03
N PHE A 39 4.14 3.53 -10.34
CA PHE A 39 5.55 3.16 -10.53
C PHE A 39 5.83 2.38 -11.80
N ARG A 40 4.81 1.89 -12.51
CA ARG A 40 4.97 1.24 -13.82
C ARG A 40 4.80 2.22 -14.99
N TYR A 41 4.23 3.39 -14.73
CA TYR A 41 3.96 4.38 -15.77
C TYR A 41 5.24 4.75 -16.52
N ASN A 42 5.12 4.89 -17.86
CA ASN A 42 6.24 5.09 -18.77
C ASN A 42 7.42 4.13 -18.51
N ASN A 43 7.10 2.82 -18.38
CA ASN A 43 8.08 1.78 -18.11
C ASN A 43 8.87 1.95 -16.78
N GLY A 44 8.34 2.76 -15.86
CA GLY A 44 8.94 3.03 -14.55
C GLY A 44 9.92 4.20 -14.52
N ASP A 45 9.97 5.00 -15.59
CA ASP A 45 10.95 6.10 -15.70
C ASP A 45 10.45 7.46 -15.16
N GLU A 46 9.17 7.58 -14.77
CA GLU A 46 8.65 8.84 -14.19
C GLU A 46 8.77 8.91 -12.66
N TRP A 47 8.26 7.89 -11.94
CA TRP A 47 8.23 7.86 -10.48
C TRP A 47 9.19 6.81 -9.93
N MET A 48 10.11 7.23 -9.05
CA MET A 48 11.22 6.40 -8.58
C MET A 48 11.57 6.63 -7.12
N VAL A 49 12.42 5.75 -6.58
CA VAL A 49 13.00 5.87 -5.24
C VAL A 49 14.43 6.35 -5.37
N ALA A 50 14.76 7.47 -4.72
CA ALA A 50 16.10 8.04 -4.72
C ALA A 50 16.79 7.85 -3.37
N HIS A 51 18.04 7.42 -3.40
CA HIS A 51 18.86 7.18 -2.21
C HIS A 51 19.97 8.22 -2.16
N TYR A 52 20.06 8.98 -1.07
CA TYR A 52 21.04 10.05 -0.91
C TYR A 52 21.95 9.80 0.29
N LEU A 53 23.26 9.96 0.09
CA LEU A 53 24.26 9.96 1.16
C LEU A 53 24.92 11.34 1.22
N PHE A 54 24.74 12.04 2.33
CA PHE A 54 25.30 13.37 2.55
C PHE A 54 26.63 13.30 3.30
N ARG A 55 27.47 14.33 3.09
CA ARG A 55 28.67 14.57 3.91
C ARG A 55 28.73 16.04 4.32
N LYS A 56 29.49 16.32 5.38
CA LYS A 56 29.75 17.70 5.82
C LYS A 56 30.40 18.48 4.67
N LYS A 57 29.95 19.73 4.48
CA LYS A 57 30.56 20.68 3.54
C LYS A 57 32.01 20.94 3.91
#